data_AF-A0A7C8PQ32-F1
#
_entry.id   AF-A0A7C8PQ32-F1
#
_cell.length_a   1.000
_cell.length_b   1.000
_cell.length_c   1.000
_cell.angle_alpha   90.00
_cell.angle_beta   90.00
_cell.angle_gamma   90.00
#
_symmetry.space_group_name_H-M   'P 1'
#
loop_
_entity.id
_entity.type
_entity.pdbx_description
1 polymer ?
#
loop_
_entity_poly.entity_id
_entity_poly.type
_entity_poly.pdbx_seq_one_letter_code
_entity_poly.pdbx_strand_id
1 'polypeptide(L)'
;MLFSTIAVHLCTALGFAAGAFGAGFNEVNDFAKDSGTVEAKADPPLVSFDSLGNMNLVISLINKYRVAHQAPVVNWNSSLAIYAANAAYPCNFRQSHGPYGEILAGSTTVNNPEWFVWFVYGENTSYNFKNPDVTDPRTKHFTQLVWAGTKQVGCAFASGCPELKYQLWCEFFPKGNAGSQLAYRNNVKPADKTKEIPAMPPTNV
;
A
#
# COMPACT_ATOMS: atom_id res chain seq x y z
N MET A 1 7.93 68.64 -29.80
CA MET A 1 8.68 69.45 -28.82
C MET A 1 9.35 68.45 -27.89
N LEU A 2 10.63 68.09 -28.13
CA LEU A 2 11.81 68.64 -27.42
C LEU A 2 11.65 68.48 -25.90
N PHE A 3 12.45 67.76 -25.09
CA PHE A 3 13.87 67.36 -25.05
C PHE A 3 13.98 66.06 -24.20
N SER A 4 14.83 65.06 -24.46
CA SER A 4 16.29 64.92 -24.19
C SER A 4 16.74 65.15 -22.72
N THR A 5 17.20 64.08 -22.04
CA THR A 5 18.45 63.93 -21.21
C THR A 5 18.29 62.66 -20.34
N ILE A 6 19.03 61.55 -20.52
CA ILE A 6 20.47 61.22 -20.35
C ILE A 6 20.94 61.15 -18.88
N ALA A 7 21.17 59.88 -18.48
CA ALA A 7 22.22 59.32 -17.60
C ALA A 7 22.16 59.59 -16.07
N VAL A 8 22.73 58.79 -15.15
CA VAL A 8 23.96 57.96 -15.06
C VAL A 8 23.69 56.93 -13.92
N HIS A 9 23.82 55.61 -14.08
CA HIS A 9 24.98 54.71 -13.90
C HIS A 9 25.66 54.62 -12.51
N LEU A 10 25.97 53.36 -12.15
CA LEU A 10 26.84 52.81 -11.08
C LEU A 10 26.34 52.80 -9.63
N CYS A 11 26.72 51.86 -8.76
CA CYS A 11 27.19 50.46 -8.77
C CYS A 11 27.59 50.18 -7.31
N THR A 12 27.41 48.93 -6.83
CA THR A 12 28.12 48.28 -5.69
C THR A 12 27.95 48.87 -4.27
N ALA A 13 27.95 48.11 -3.17
CA ALA A 13 28.07 46.67 -2.90
C ALA A 13 27.55 46.33 -1.49
N LEU A 14 27.09 45.07 -1.38
CA LEU A 14 27.13 44.08 -0.28
C LEU A 14 27.14 44.51 1.21
N GLY A 15 26.24 43.87 1.96
CA GLY A 15 26.38 43.58 3.40
C GLY A 15 25.30 42.60 3.87
N PHE A 16 25.70 41.40 4.32
CA PHE A 16 24.84 40.38 4.95
C PHE A 16 24.61 40.71 6.43
N ALA A 17 23.36 40.58 6.92
CA ALA A 17 23.04 40.07 8.27
C ALA A 17 21.56 39.67 8.36
N ALA A 18 21.31 38.56 9.05
CA ALA A 18 20.02 37.89 9.18
C ALA A 18 19.11 38.48 10.28
N GLY A 19 17.79 38.32 10.13
CA GLY A 19 16.87 38.24 11.28
C GLY A 19 15.47 38.85 11.14
N ALA A 20 14.50 37.97 10.85
CA ALA A 20 13.08 37.98 11.26
C ALA A 20 12.04 38.96 10.65
N PHE A 21 10.82 38.42 10.57
CA PHE A 21 9.50 38.99 10.25
C PHE A 21 9.06 39.07 8.77
N GLY A 22 8.22 38.10 8.38
CA GLY A 22 6.80 38.38 8.11
C GLY A 22 6.42 39.14 6.84
N ALA A 23 5.80 38.38 5.92
CA ALA A 23 4.79 38.78 4.93
C ALA A 23 5.23 39.64 3.73
N GLY A 24 4.69 39.28 2.56
CA GLY A 24 4.44 40.27 1.51
C GLY A 24 4.92 39.89 0.11
N PHE A 25 3.94 39.46 -0.68
CA PHE A 25 3.87 39.38 -2.13
C PHE A 25 4.50 40.55 -2.93
N ASN A 26 4.99 40.20 -4.13
CA ASN A 26 4.93 40.91 -5.44
C ASN A 26 6.23 40.59 -6.20
N GLU A 27 6.27 40.21 -7.47
CA GLU A 27 5.51 40.53 -8.70
C GLU A 27 5.82 39.36 -9.66
N VAL A 28 5.10 39.05 -10.74
CA VAL A 28 4.85 39.92 -11.89
C VAL A 28 3.69 39.33 -12.71
N ASN A 29 2.78 40.21 -13.11
CA ASN A 29 1.85 39.99 -14.20
C ASN A 29 2.62 39.92 -15.52
N ASP A 30 2.47 38.84 -16.28
CA ASP A 30 2.25 38.99 -17.72
C ASP A 30 1.47 37.81 -18.30
N PHE A 31 0.64 38.12 -19.28
CA PHE A 31 -0.18 37.20 -20.10
C PHE A 31 -1.47 36.62 -19.52
N ALA A 32 -2.43 37.50 -19.27
CA ALA A 32 -3.84 37.16 -19.48
C ALA A 32 -4.13 37.02 -20.98
N LYS A 33 -4.15 35.78 -21.51
CA LYS A 33 -4.93 35.33 -22.68
C LYS A 33 -4.67 33.84 -22.98
N ASP A 34 -5.20 32.98 -22.12
CA ASP A 34 -5.85 31.74 -22.57
C ASP A 34 -6.77 31.25 -21.45
N SER A 35 -8.07 31.48 -21.62
CA SER A 35 -9.10 30.95 -20.73
C SER A 35 -9.35 29.48 -21.08
N GLY A 36 -8.35 28.64 -20.84
CA GLY A 36 -8.52 27.20 -20.73
C GLY A 36 -8.78 26.88 -19.27
N THR A 37 -9.98 26.38 -18.96
CA THR A 37 -10.22 25.69 -17.70
C THR A 37 -9.25 24.52 -17.62
N VAL A 38 -8.14 24.68 -16.91
CA VAL A 38 -7.42 23.53 -16.40
C VAL A 38 -8.34 22.96 -15.34
N GLU A 39 -9.19 22.01 -15.75
CA GLU A 39 -9.84 21.13 -14.80
C GLU A 39 -8.71 20.51 -13.98
N ALA A 40 -8.57 20.98 -12.74
CA ALA A 40 -7.86 20.23 -11.73
C ALA A 40 -8.52 18.86 -11.73
N LYS A 41 -7.83 17.87 -12.32
CA LYS A 41 -8.27 16.49 -12.27
C LYS A 41 -8.50 16.23 -10.79
N ALA A 42 -9.76 16.00 -10.42
CA ALA A 42 -10.16 15.83 -9.03
C ALA A 42 -9.14 14.93 -8.35
N ASP A 43 -8.63 15.37 -7.19
CA ASP A 43 -7.81 14.51 -6.35
C ASP A 43 -8.54 13.16 -6.30
N PRO A 44 -7.88 12.03 -6.65
CA PRO A 44 -8.50 10.72 -6.51
C PRO A 44 -9.09 10.68 -5.11
N PRO A 45 -10.36 10.23 -4.97
CA PRO A 45 -11.11 10.37 -3.73
C PRO A 45 -10.19 9.93 -2.61
N LEU A 46 -9.92 10.88 -1.70
CA LEU A 46 -8.97 10.72 -0.61
C LEU A 46 -9.05 9.28 -0.16
N VAL A 47 -8.00 8.51 -0.41
CA VAL A 47 -7.88 7.18 0.17
C VAL A 47 -7.93 7.44 1.65
N SER A 48 -9.13 7.32 2.23
CA SER A 48 -9.28 7.45 3.65
C SER A 48 -8.68 6.18 4.18
N PHE A 49 -7.41 6.27 4.57
CA PHE A 49 -6.89 5.44 5.64
C PHE A 49 -7.64 5.89 6.89
N ASP A 50 -8.96 5.64 6.95
CA ASP A 50 -9.79 5.93 8.12
C ASP A 50 -8.99 5.43 9.30
N SER A 51 -8.41 6.38 10.04
CA SER A 51 -7.41 6.23 11.09
C SER A 51 -6.94 4.78 11.34
N LEU A 52 -5.99 4.24 10.55
CA LEU A 52 -5.48 2.88 10.76
C LEU A 52 -6.61 1.86 11.04
N GLY A 53 -7.66 1.75 10.21
CA GLY A 53 -8.71 0.74 10.37
C GLY A 53 -8.07 -0.56 10.85
N ASN A 54 -8.38 -0.96 12.10
CA ASN A 54 -7.41 -1.52 13.06
C ASN A 54 -6.37 -2.44 12.41
N MET A 55 -5.26 -1.89 11.90
CA MET A 55 -4.24 -2.69 11.22
C MET A 55 -3.60 -3.69 12.18
N ASN A 56 -3.77 -3.48 13.50
CA ASN A 56 -3.45 -4.48 14.51
C ASN A 56 -4.34 -5.71 14.42
N LEU A 57 -5.62 -5.59 14.06
CA LEU A 57 -6.51 -6.74 13.80
C LEU A 57 -6.11 -7.46 12.53
N VAL A 58 -5.75 -6.73 11.47
CA VAL A 58 -5.23 -7.34 10.22
C VAL A 58 -3.98 -8.17 10.51
N ILE A 59 -2.94 -7.59 11.12
CA ILE A 59 -1.72 -8.35 11.44
C ILE A 59 -1.97 -9.45 12.49
N SER A 60 -2.87 -9.24 13.45
CA SER A 60 -3.28 -10.26 14.41
C SER A 60 -3.90 -11.46 13.69
N LEU A 61 -4.81 -11.22 12.76
CA LEU A 61 -5.46 -12.26 11.96
C LEU A 61 -4.46 -13.00 11.06
N ILE A 62 -3.56 -12.27 10.37
CA ILE A 62 -2.43 -12.85 9.63
C ILE A 62 -1.63 -13.78 10.55
N ASN A 63 -1.26 -13.31 11.75
CA ASN A 63 -0.46 -14.08 12.70
C ASN A 63 -1.18 -15.32 13.26
N LYS A 64 -2.51 -15.27 13.44
CA LYS A 64 -3.30 -16.46 13.81
C LYS A 64 -3.22 -17.54 12.74
N TYR A 65 -3.39 -17.19 11.46
CA TYR A 65 -3.22 -18.14 10.36
C TYR A 65 -1.79 -18.67 10.25
N ARG A 66 -0.78 -17.80 10.41
CA ARG A 66 0.63 -18.23 10.41
C ARG A 66 0.92 -19.24 11.51
N VAL A 67 0.47 -18.97 12.74
CA VAL A 67 0.63 -19.91 13.87
C VAL A 67 -0.07 -21.23 13.60
N ALA A 68 -1.29 -21.21 13.04
CA ALA A 68 -1.99 -22.44 12.67
C ALA A 68 -1.20 -23.29 11.64
N HIS A 69 -0.41 -22.65 10.78
CA HIS A 69 0.46 -23.30 9.79
C HIS A 69 1.92 -23.44 10.26
N GLN A 70 2.16 -23.33 11.58
CA GLN A 70 3.48 -23.43 12.20
C GLN A 70 4.54 -22.48 11.60
N ALA A 71 4.11 -21.38 11.00
CA ALA A 71 4.95 -20.30 10.53
C ALA A 71 5.17 -19.30 11.67
N PRO A 72 6.40 -18.76 11.84
CA PRO A 72 6.65 -17.71 12.82
C PRO A 72 5.77 -16.48 12.57
N VAL A 73 5.35 -15.81 13.64
CA VAL A 73 4.63 -14.53 13.51
C VAL A 73 5.46 -13.49 12.77
N VAL A 74 4.80 -12.62 12.02
CA VAL A 74 5.40 -11.45 11.39
C VAL A 74 5.21 -10.22 12.26
N ASN A 75 6.14 -9.28 12.14
CA ASN A 75 6.06 -7.96 12.76
C ASN A 75 5.59 -6.91 11.76
N TRP A 76 4.90 -5.89 12.27
CA TRP A 76 4.51 -4.75 11.44
C TRP A 76 5.74 -3.96 10.98
N ASN A 77 5.75 -3.54 9.72
CA ASN A 77 6.75 -2.64 9.17
C ASN A 77 6.05 -1.46 8.48
N SER A 78 6.25 -0.26 9.04
CA SER A 78 5.64 0.97 8.52
C SER A 78 6.14 1.36 7.12
N SER A 79 7.38 1.02 6.75
CA SER A 79 7.89 1.27 5.40
C SER A 79 7.17 0.40 4.35
N LEU A 80 6.87 -0.86 4.69
CA LEU A 80 6.05 -1.74 3.84
C LEU A 80 4.62 -1.22 3.72
N ALA A 81 4.05 -0.70 4.81
CA ALA A 81 2.71 -0.12 4.80
C ALA A 81 2.63 1.15 3.92
N ILE A 82 3.64 2.01 3.98
CA ILE A 82 3.77 3.18 3.10
C ILE A 82 3.90 2.73 1.64
N TYR A 83 4.68 1.68 1.37
CA TYR A 83 4.79 1.13 0.03
C TYR A 83 3.43 0.62 -0.48
N ALA A 84 2.71 -0.16 0.33
CA ALA A 84 1.37 -0.66 0.03
C ALA A 84 0.39 0.51 -0.26
N ALA A 85 0.44 1.57 0.55
CA ALA A 85 -0.38 2.76 0.38
C ALA A 85 -0.11 3.47 -0.95
N ASN A 86 1.16 3.64 -1.29
CA ASN A 86 1.57 4.25 -2.56
C ASN A 86 1.18 3.39 -3.78
N ALA A 87 1.24 2.06 -3.65
CA ALA A 87 0.79 1.13 -4.69
C ALA A 87 -0.72 1.18 -4.89
N ALA A 88 -1.49 1.35 -3.80
CA ALA A 88 -2.95 1.43 -3.82
C ALA A 88 -3.47 2.79 -4.33
N TYR A 89 -2.74 3.89 -4.08
CA TYR A 89 -3.16 5.26 -4.37
C TYR A 89 -3.72 5.51 -5.79
N PRO A 90 -3.14 4.94 -6.87
CA PRO A 90 -3.67 5.14 -8.22
C PRO A 90 -5.01 4.45 -8.48
N CYS A 91 -5.55 3.68 -7.52
CA CYS A 91 -6.76 2.87 -7.65
C CYS A 91 -6.74 1.93 -8.88
N ASN A 92 -5.55 1.45 -9.25
CA ASN A 92 -5.35 0.52 -10.36
C ASN A 92 -4.94 -0.84 -9.77
N PHE A 93 -5.94 -1.71 -9.61
CA PHE A 93 -5.85 -2.98 -8.90
C PHE A 93 -5.01 -4.01 -9.69
N ARG A 94 -3.69 -3.87 -9.57
CA ARG A 94 -2.68 -4.75 -10.17
C ARG A 94 -1.45 -4.80 -9.28
N GLN A 95 -0.70 -5.89 -9.36
CA GLN A 95 0.51 -6.05 -8.59
C GLN A 95 1.52 -4.93 -8.86
N SER A 96 2.22 -4.46 -7.82
CA SER A 96 3.25 -3.43 -7.93
C SER A 96 4.50 -3.91 -8.68
N HIS A 97 4.72 -5.24 -8.73
CA HIS A 97 5.96 -5.88 -9.18
C HIS A 97 7.20 -5.41 -8.42
N GLY A 98 7.01 -4.93 -7.17
CA GLY A 98 8.07 -4.52 -6.28
C GLY A 98 8.97 -5.66 -5.78
N PRO A 99 9.98 -5.32 -4.96
CA PRO A 99 10.90 -6.31 -4.39
C PRO A 99 10.25 -7.19 -3.31
N TYR A 100 9.05 -6.85 -2.85
CA TYR A 100 8.34 -7.51 -1.76
C TYR A 100 7.46 -8.67 -2.25
N GLY A 101 6.95 -9.44 -1.29
CA GLY A 101 5.84 -10.35 -1.52
C GLY A 101 4.55 -9.56 -1.36
N GLU A 102 3.51 -9.90 -2.11
CA GLU A 102 2.34 -9.02 -2.23
C GLU A 102 1.04 -9.82 -2.18
N ILE A 103 0.06 -9.31 -1.45
CA ILE A 103 -1.33 -9.78 -1.47
C ILE A 103 -2.23 -8.58 -1.78
N LEU A 104 -3.04 -8.73 -2.83
CA LEU A 104 -4.11 -7.81 -3.21
C LEU A 104 -5.44 -8.53 -3.08
N ALA A 105 -6.42 -7.87 -2.46
CA ALA A 105 -7.81 -8.33 -2.48
C ALA A 105 -8.73 -7.12 -2.54
N GLY A 106 -9.82 -7.20 -3.30
CA GLY A 106 -10.71 -6.06 -3.48
C GLY A 106 -12.16 -6.45 -3.72
N SER A 107 -13.06 -5.53 -3.41
CA SER A 107 -14.51 -5.71 -3.51
C SER A 107 -15.21 -4.39 -3.80
N THR A 108 -16.37 -4.46 -4.44
CA THR A 108 -17.28 -3.32 -4.61
C THR A 108 -18.14 -3.06 -3.38
N THR A 109 -18.30 -4.05 -2.49
CA THR A 109 -19.30 -4.02 -1.41
C THR A 109 -18.76 -4.30 0.00
N VAL A 110 -17.60 -4.97 0.13
CA VAL A 110 -17.01 -5.39 1.42
C VAL A 110 -16.06 -4.30 1.92
N ASN A 111 -16.39 -3.62 3.02
CA ASN A 111 -15.53 -2.57 3.62
C ASN A 111 -14.71 -3.03 4.84
N ASN A 112 -14.61 -4.34 5.10
CA ASN A 112 -13.83 -4.89 6.22
C ASN A 112 -12.45 -5.45 5.78
N PRO A 113 -11.31 -4.87 6.21
CA PRO A 113 -9.97 -5.38 5.88
C PRO A 113 -9.68 -6.79 6.44
N GLU A 114 -10.24 -7.18 7.59
CA GLU A 114 -10.06 -8.54 8.13
C GLU A 114 -10.70 -9.60 7.24
N TRP A 115 -11.85 -9.27 6.64
CA TRP A 115 -12.56 -10.17 5.75
C TRP A 115 -11.69 -10.54 4.54
N PHE A 116 -10.95 -9.58 4.00
CA PHE A 116 -10.02 -9.83 2.89
C PHE A 116 -8.89 -10.79 3.28
N VAL A 117 -8.36 -10.71 4.50
CA VAL A 117 -7.35 -11.68 5.01
C VAL A 117 -7.95 -13.08 5.12
N TRP A 118 -9.17 -13.20 5.66
CA TRP A 118 -9.90 -14.48 5.70
C TRP A 118 -10.16 -15.04 4.30
N PHE A 119 -10.55 -14.17 3.36
CA PHE A 119 -10.85 -14.54 1.98
C PHE A 119 -9.64 -15.13 1.27
N VAL A 120 -8.49 -14.46 1.32
CA VAL A 120 -7.26 -14.95 0.70
C VAL A 120 -6.69 -16.19 1.41
N TYR A 121 -6.94 -16.33 2.71
CA TYR A 121 -6.62 -17.57 3.44
C TYR A 121 -7.43 -18.76 2.90
N GLY A 122 -8.66 -18.56 2.43
CA GLY A 122 -9.53 -19.60 1.88
C GLY A 122 -8.94 -20.37 0.69
N GLU A 123 -7.96 -19.80 -0.01
CA GLU A 123 -7.18 -20.47 -1.05
C GLU A 123 -6.46 -21.75 -0.55
N ASN A 124 -6.27 -21.91 0.77
CA ASN A 124 -5.71 -23.12 1.37
C ASN A 124 -6.43 -24.40 0.91
N THR A 125 -7.73 -24.30 0.61
CA THR A 125 -8.57 -25.43 0.21
C THR A 125 -8.19 -25.99 -1.17
N SER A 126 -7.52 -25.17 -1.99
CA SER A 126 -7.01 -25.57 -3.31
C SER A 126 -5.54 -25.99 -3.26
N TYR A 127 -4.83 -25.77 -2.14
CA TYR A 127 -3.40 -26.03 -2.05
C TYR A 127 -3.07 -27.50 -1.73
N ASN A 128 -2.29 -28.13 -2.61
CA ASN A 128 -1.81 -29.50 -2.41
C ASN A 128 -0.52 -29.55 -1.57
N PHE A 129 -0.66 -29.68 -0.24
CA PHE A 129 0.49 -29.79 0.68
C PHE A 129 1.43 -30.98 0.38
N LYS A 130 0.93 -32.05 -0.25
CA LYS A 130 1.73 -33.23 -0.61
C LYS A 130 2.49 -33.07 -1.92
N ASN A 131 2.00 -32.25 -2.85
CA ASN A 131 2.65 -31.97 -4.13
C ASN A 131 2.38 -30.52 -4.54
N PRO A 132 3.10 -29.55 -3.96
CA PRO A 132 2.86 -28.14 -4.24
C PRO A 132 3.07 -27.81 -5.72
N ASP A 133 2.09 -27.17 -6.33
CA ASP A 133 2.24 -26.52 -7.63
C ASP A 133 2.71 -25.07 -7.40
N VAL A 134 3.96 -24.80 -7.75
CA VAL A 134 4.58 -23.47 -7.56
C VAL A 134 4.04 -22.42 -8.55
N THR A 135 3.29 -22.86 -9.55
CA THR A 135 2.74 -22.01 -10.61
C THR A 135 1.27 -21.68 -10.44
N ASP A 136 0.54 -22.43 -9.59
CA ASP A 136 -0.91 -22.29 -9.43
C ASP A 136 -1.29 -20.92 -8.87
N PRO A 137 -1.92 -20.03 -9.67
CA PRO A 137 -2.28 -18.69 -9.23
C PRO A 137 -3.34 -18.69 -8.12
N ARG A 138 -4.14 -19.75 -7.99
CA ARG A 138 -5.26 -19.85 -7.03
C ARG A 138 -4.81 -20.06 -5.58
N THR A 139 -3.50 -20.22 -5.36
CA THR A 139 -2.94 -20.49 -4.03
C THR A 139 -1.89 -19.48 -3.61
N LYS A 140 -1.60 -18.48 -4.46
CA LYS A 140 -0.48 -17.55 -4.26
C LYS A 140 -0.69 -16.64 -3.07
N HIS A 141 -1.91 -16.21 -2.78
CA HIS A 141 -2.15 -15.35 -1.64
C HIS A 141 -2.04 -16.13 -0.34
N PHE A 142 -2.65 -17.33 -0.27
CA PHE A 142 -2.49 -18.20 0.91
C PHE A 142 -1.03 -18.56 1.17
N THR A 143 -0.30 -19.01 0.15
CA THR A 143 1.10 -19.41 0.29
C THR A 143 2.00 -18.26 0.75
N GLN A 144 1.77 -17.03 0.27
CA GLN A 144 2.46 -15.83 0.76
C GLN A 144 2.11 -15.52 2.22
N LEU A 145 0.82 -15.59 2.57
CA LEU A 145 0.31 -15.30 3.91
C LEU A 145 1.01 -16.16 4.98
N VAL A 146 1.14 -17.47 4.71
CA VAL A 146 1.71 -18.44 5.66
C VAL A 146 3.18 -18.77 5.40
N TRP A 147 3.87 -18.08 4.48
CA TRP A 147 5.26 -18.37 4.15
C TRP A 147 6.18 -18.21 5.38
N ALA A 148 6.79 -19.31 5.85
CA ALA A 148 7.59 -19.33 7.08
C ALA A 148 8.84 -18.41 7.05
N GLY A 149 9.41 -18.20 5.86
CA GLY A 149 10.56 -17.31 5.63
C GLY A 149 10.24 -15.83 5.79
N THR A 150 8.97 -15.42 5.61
CA THR A 150 8.53 -14.04 5.75
C THR A 150 8.62 -13.59 7.21
N LYS A 151 9.09 -12.37 7.47
CA LYS A 151 9.34 -11.83 8.82
C LYS A 151 8.56 -10.57 9.14
N GLN A 152 8.19 -9.81 8.13
CA GLN A 152 7.56 -8.51 8.26
C GLN A 152 6.41 -8.37 7.29
N VAL A 153 5.41 -7.60 7.69
CA VAL A 153 4.28 -7.22 6.84
C VAL A 153 3.94 -5.75 7.05
N GLY A 154 3.49 -5.07 6.00
CA GLY A 154 2.82 -3.79 6.11
C GLY A 154 1.67 -3.74 5.12
N CYS A 155 0.51 -3.25 5.56
CA CYS A 155 -0.70 -3.21 4.74
C CYS A 155 -1.28 -1.81 4.65
N ALA A 156 -2.06 -1.61 3.60
CA ALA A 156 -2.85 -0.44 3.31
C ALA A 156 -4.26 -0.88 2.91
N PHE A 157 -5.27 -0.16 3.40
CA PHE A 157 -6.65 -0.37 2.99
C PHE A 157 -7.14 0.88 2.25
N ALA A 158 -7.43 0.71 0.97
CA ALA A 158 -7.95 1.77 0.13
C ALA A 158 -9.48 1.70 0.02
N SER A 159 -10.12 2.85 0.08
CA SER A 159 -11.56 3.00 -0.10
C SER A 159 -11.86 4.07 -1.15
N GLY A 160 -13.01 3.97 -1.83
CA GLY A 160 -13.45 4.96 -2.82
C GLY A 160 -12.89 4.75 -4.24
N CYS A 161 -12.19 3.64 -4.52
CA CYS A 161 -11.67 3.38 -5.85
C CYS A 161 -12.79 3.06 -6.88
N PRO A 162 -12.64 3.42 -8.17
CA PRO A 162 -13.73 3.33 -9.15
C PRO A 162 -14.21 1.91 -9.48
N GLU A 163 -13.29 0.95 -9.63
CA GLU A 163 -13.63 -0.43 -10.02
C GLU A 163 -13.92 -1.32 -8.80
N LEU A 164 -12.93 -1.47 -7.92
CA LEU A 164 -13.06 -2.16 -6.64
C LEU A 164 -13.03 -1.11 -5.55
N LYS A 165 -14.23 -0.74 -5.06
CA LYS A 165 -14.41 0.34 -4.08
C LYS A 165 -13.53 0.20 -2.85
N TYR A 166 -13.31 -1.03 -2.38
CA TYR A 166 -12.52 -1.35 -1.20
C TYR A 166 -11.40 -2.32 -1.59
N GLN A 167 -10.16 -2.04 -1.19
CA GLN A 167 -9.00 -2.83 -1.57
C GLN A 167 -8.03 -2.97 -0.40
N LEU A 168 -7.65 -4.19 -0.05
CA LEU A 168 -6.54 -4.50 0.84
C LEU A 168 -5.28 -4.76 0.02
N TRP A 169 -4.21 -4.05 0.37
CA TRP A 169 -2.88 -4.19 -0.20
C TRP A 169 -1.92 -4.53 0.93
N CYS A 170 -1.22 -5.66 0.85
CA CYS A 170 -0.26 -6.08 1.87
C CYS A 170 1.08 -6.46 1.25
N GLU A 171 2.15 -5.92 1.81
CA GLU A 171 3.54 -6.15 1.41
C GLU A 171 4.27 -6.97 2.47
N PHE A 172 5.05 -7.94 2.04
CA PHE A 172 5.69 -8.96 2.86
C PHE A 172 7.20 -9.01 2.60
N PHE A 173 7.98 -9.05 3.68
CA PHE A 173 9.44 -9.14 3.58
C PHE A 173 10.05 -10.16 4.56
N PRO A 174 11.00 -11.00 4.13
CA PRO A 174 11.34 -11.32 2.73
C PRO A 174 10.13 -11.83 1.94
N LYS A 175 10.16 -11.71 0.61
CA LYS A 175 9.06 -12.19 -0.24
C LYS A 175 8.92 -13.71 -0.15
N GLY A 176 7.68 -14.19 -0.16
CA GLY A 176 7.34 -15.60 -0.30
C GLY A 176 7.24 -16.01 -1.77
N ASN A 177 6.65 -17.19 -2.00
CA ASN A 177 6.30 -17.70 -3.33
C ASN A 177 7.48 -17.73 -4.31
N ALA A 178 8.66 -18.07 -3.81
CA ALA A 178 9.88 -18.12 -4.58
C ALA A 178 10.60 -19.45 -4.38
N GLY A 179 11.29 -19.90 -5.43
CA GLY A 179 12.10 -21.10 -5.41
C GLY A 179 11.35 -22.36 -5.85
N SER A 180 11.89 -23.50 -5.44
CA SER A 180 11.45 -24.82 -5.89
C SER A 180 10.26 -25.36 -5.09
N GLN A 181 9.70 -26.50 -5.54
CA GLN A 181 8.70 -27.23 -4.76
C GLN A 181 9.18 -27.57 -3.34
N LEU A 182 10.48 -27.83 -3.15
CA LEU A 182 11.06 -28.06 -1.83
C LEU A 182 10.98 -26.80 -0.95
N ALA A 183 11.20 -25.62 -1.52
CA ALA A 183 11.03 -24.35 -0.81
C ALA A 183 9.57 -24.19 -0.33
N TYR A 184 8.60 -24.54 -1.17
CA TYR A 184 7.18 -24.52 -0.79
C TYR A 184 6.86 -25.51 0.34
N ARG A 185 7.37 -26.75 0.28
CA ARG A 185 7.20 -27.74 1.37
C ARG A 185 7.78 -27.25 2.69
N ASN A 186 8.91 -26.53 2.64
CA ASN A 186 9.57 -26.00 3.84
C ASN A 186 8.86 -24.77 4.43
N ASN A 187 8.16 -24.00 3.59
CA ASN A 187 7.55 -22.73 4.00
C ASN A 187 6.04 -22.77 4.22
N VAL A 188 5.33 -23.72 3.60
CA VAL A 188 3.86 -23.80 3.62
C VAL A 188 3.46 -25.17 4.13
N LYS A 189 3.23 -25.25 5.45
CA LYS A 189 2.87 -26.49 6.14
C LYS A 189 1.34 -26.64 6.24
N PRO A 190 0.81 -27.86 6.37
CA PRO A 190 -0.61 -28.05 6.67
C PRO A 190 -0.98 -27.43 8.02
N ALA A 191 -2.23 -27.01 8.16
CA ALA A 191 -2.73 -26.51 9.44
C ALA A 191 -2.60 -27.59 10.54
N ASP A 192 -2.07 -27.19 11.69
CA ASP A 192 -2.08 -27.97 12.92
C ASP A 192 -3.51 -28.04 13.45
N LYS A 193 -4.06 -29.27 13.49
CA LYS A 193 -5.45 -29.54 13.93
C LYS A 193 -5.73 -29.14 15.37
N THR A 194 -4.69 -28.87 16.18
CA THR A 194 -4.83 -28.41 17.56
C THR A 194 -4.93 -26.89 17.67
N LYS A 195 -4.71 -26.15 16.58
CA LYS A 195 -4.79 -24.69 16.55
C LYS A 195 -6.16 -24.25 16.03
N GLU A 196 -6.70 -23.22 16.65
CA GLU A 196 -7.91 -22.57 16.19
C GLU A 196 -7.67 -21.87 14.85
N ILE A 197 -8.54 -22.11 13.88
CA ILE A 197 -8.62 -21.33 12.65
C ILE A 197 -9.65 -20.23 12.86
N PRO A 198 -9.26 -18.94 12.74
CA PRO A 198 -10.19 -17.82 12.87
C PRO A 198 -11.42 -17.97 11.97
N ALA A 199 -12.59 -17.68 12.55
CA ALA A 199 -13.87 -17.65 11.85
C ALA A 199 -13.94 -16.51 10.83
N MET A 200 -14.94 -16.58 9.94
CA MET A 200 -15.23 -15.54 8.95
C MET A 200 -15.61 -14.22 9.64
N PRO A 201 -14.87 -13.11 9.40
CA PRO A 201 -15.25 -11.78 9.88
C PRO A 201 -16.56 -11.31 9.21
N PRO A 202 -17.27 -10.31 9.77
CA PRO A 202 -18.37 -9.67 9.05
C PRO A 202 -17.86 -9.03 7.76
N THR A 203 -18.69 -8.98 6.72
CA THR A 203 -18.31 -8.34 5.46
C THR A 203 -18.15 -6.83 5.60
N ASN A 204 -18.88 -6.21 6.52
CA ASN A 204 -18.89 -4.76 6.69
C ASN A 204 -18.72 -4.31 8.14
N VAL A 205 -18.07 -3.16 8.32
CA VAL A 205 -17.77 -2.47 9.59
C VAL A 205 -18.10 -0.98 9.52
#